data_AF-A0A174EYT7-F1
#
_entry.id   AF-A0A174EYT7-F1
#
_cell.length_a   1.000
_cell.length_b   1.000
_cell.length_c   1.000
_cell.angle_alpha   90.00
_cell.angle_beta   90.00
_cell.angle_gamma   90.00
#
_symmetry.space_group_name_H-M   'P 1'
#
loop_
_entity.id
_entity.type
_entity.pdbx_description
1 polymer ?
#
loop_
_entity_poly.entity_id
_entity_poly.type
_entity_poly.pdbx_seq_one_letter_code
_entity_poly.pdbx_strand_id
1 'polypeptide(L)' 'MDRYKIGSRTLSLIMERYHAGGIPIEELQMMSLKEVELLFYPQKNIKKKDIPLPDFQYYYDRIHAN' A
#
# COMPACT_ATOMS: atom_id res chain seq x y z
N MET A 1 -4.42 -24.36 0.46
CA MET A 1 -4.17 -23.02 1.04
C MET A 1 -5.12 -22.00 0.39
N ASP A 2 -6.36 -22.38 0.08
CA ASP A 2 -7.15 -21.72 -0.99
C ASP A 2 -8.40 -20.98 -0.50
N ARG A 3 -8.56 -20.80 0.81
CA ARG A 3 -9.83 -20.32 1.39
C ARG A 3 -10.25 -18.93 0.86
N TYR A 4 -9.28 -18.10 0.48
CA TYR A 4 -9.52 -16.73 -0.02
C TYR A 4 -8.80 -16.42 -1.34
N LYS A 5 -8.10 -17.39 -1.95
CA LYS A 5 -7.27 -17.18 -3.15
C LYS A 5 -6.28 -16.00 -3.05
N ILE A 6 -5.81 -15.69 -1.82
CA ILE A 6 -4.80 -14.66 -1.55
C ILE A 6 -3.51 -15.29 -1.04
N GLY A 7 -2.38 -14.74 -1.47
CA GLY A 7 -1.07 -15.17 -0.97
C GLY A 7 -0.82 -14.78 0.48
N SER A 8 0.06 -15.52 1.17
CA SER A 8 0.42 -15.28 2.57
C SER A 8 0.92 -13.86 2.82
N ARG A 9 1.74 -13.32 1.92
CA ARG A 9 2.23 -11.93 2.01
C ARG A 9 1.10 -10.90 2.00
N THR A 10 0.09 -11.11 1.16
CA THR A 10 -1.07 -10.23 1.07
C THR A 10 -1.90 -10.31 2.35
N LEU A 11 -2.10 -11.52 2.89
CA LEU A 11 -2.79 -11.71 4.17
C LEU A 11 -2.06 -11.01 5.32
N SER A 12 -0.75 -11.21 5.45
CA SER A 12 0.07 -10.56 6.49
C SER A 12 -0.01 -9.04 6.41
N LEU A 13 0.03 -8.49 5.19
CA LEU A 13 -0.09 -7.04 4.96
C LEU A 13 -1.46 -6.50 5.39
N ILE A 14 -2.54 -7.21 5.06
CA ILE A 14 -3.90 -6.82 5.48
C ILE A 14 -4.00 -6.85 7.01
N MET A 15 -3.49 -7.90 7.66
CA MET A 15 -3.52 -8.01 9.13
C MET A 15 -2.68 -6.91 9.81
N GLU A 16 -1.48 -6.62 9.31
CA GLU A 16 -0.63 -5.53 9.83
C GLU A 16 -1.37 -4.19 9.80
N ARG A 17 -2.07 -3.89 8.69
CA ARG A 17 -2.84 -2.66 8.54
C ARG A 17 -4.10 -2.63 9.39
N TYR A 18 -4.77 -3.76 9.56
CA TYR A 18 -5.90 -3.88 10.49
C TYR A 18 -5.46 -3.52 11.92
N HIS A 19 -4.36 -4.10 12.38
CA HIS A 19 -3.80 -3.79 13.69
C HIS A 19 -3.34 -2.33 13.82
N ALA A 20 -2.76 -1.75 12.76
CA ALA A 20 -2.37 -0.33 12.74
C ALA A 20 -3.58 0.62 12.75
N GLY A 21 -4.73 0.21 12.19
CA GLY A 21 -5.97 0.98 12.19
C GLY A 21 -6.59 1.11 13.58
N GLY A 22 -6.34 0.16 14.48
CA GLY A 22 -6.78 0.22 15.88
C GLY A 22 -8.30 0.15 16.09
N ILE A 23 -9.07 -0.15 15.04
CA ILE A 23 -10.53 -0.26 15.10
C ILE A 23 -10.96 -1.70 15.39
N PRO A 24 -12.04 -1.89 16.15
CA PRO A 24 -12.63 -3.21 16.36
C PRO A 24 -13.28 -3.75 15.07
N ILE A 25 -13.42 -5.07 14.98
CA ILE A 25 -13.96 -5.74 13.79
C ILE A 25 -15.43 -5.37 13.56
N GLU A 26 -16.18 -5.13 14.63
CA GLU A 26 -17.58 -4.71 14.61
C GLU A 26 -17.72 -3.34 13.93
N GLU A 27 -16.81 -2.41 14.20
CA GLU A 27 -16.77 -1.10 13.54
C GLU A 27 -16.38 -1.25 12.08
N LEU A 28 -15.35 -2.05 11.76
CA LEU A 28 -14.94 -2.33 10.40
C LEU A 28 -16.07 -2.92 9.53
N GLN A 29 -16.93 -3.76 10.11
CA GLN A 29 -18.08 -4.36 9.42
C GLN A 29 -19.20 -3.35 9.13
N MET A 30 -19.30 -2.27 9.92
CA MET A 30 -20.29 -1.21 9.71
C MET A 30 -19.83 -0.17 8.67
N MET A 31 -18.53 -0.13 8.35
CA MET A 31 -17.97 0.77 7.34
C MET A 31 -18.41 0.37 5.93
N SER A 32 -18.49 1.34 5.02
CA SER A 32 -18.70 1.05 3.61
C SER A 32 -17.47 0.41 2.98
N LEU A 33 -17.67 -0.37 1.90
CA LEU A 33 -16.58 -1.02 1.17
C LEU A 33 -15.48 -0.04 0.73
N LYS A 34 -15.87 1.19 0.35
CA LYS A 34 -14.92 2.23 -0.07
C LYS A 34 -14.07 2.75 1.08
N GLU A 35 -14.65 2.91 2.26
CA GLU A 35 -13.93 3.38 3.44
C GLU A 35 -12.98 2.31 3.95
N VAL A 36 -13.42 1.04 3.94
CA VAL A 36 -12.57 -0.11 4.24
C VAL A 36 -11.40 -0.16 3.26
N GLU A 37 -11.66 -0.09 1.96
CA GLU A 37 -10.60 -0.09 0.95
C GLU A 37 -9.61 1.06 1.17
N LEU A 38 -10.08 2.27 1.45
CA LEU A 38 -9.22 3.43 1.71
C LEU A 38 -8.38 3.28 2.99
N LEU A 39 -8.95 2.68 4.04
CA LEU A 39 -8.25 2.39 5.29
C LEU A 39 -7.08 1.42 5.07
N PHE A 40 -7.32 0.37 4.27
CA PHE A 40 -6.29 -0.64 3.98
C PHE A 40 -5.34 -0.23 2.84
N TYR A 41 -5.79 0.60 1.90
CA TYR A 41 -5.05 0.99 0.69
C TYR A 41 -5.30 2.47 0.39
N PRO A 42 -4.69 3.39 1.16
CA PRO A 42 -4.86 4.82 0.93
C PRO A 42 -4.37 5.17 -0.47
N GLN A 43 -5.19 5.92 -1.22
CA GLN A 43 -4.87 6.35 -2.61
C GLN A 43 -3.63 7.24 -2.70
N LYS A 44 -3.24 7.85 -1.58
CA LYS A 44 -2.07 8.71 -1.55
C LYS A 44 -0.84 7.83 -1.76
N ASN A 45 -0.07 8.12 -2.81
CA ASN A 45 1.30 7.63 -2.95
C ASN A 45 2.15 8.26 -1.84
N ILE A 46 2.00 7.77 -0.61
CA ILE A 46 2.75 8.24 0.54
C ILE A 46 4.17 7.75 0.32
N LYS A 47 5.03 8.65 -0.17
CA LYS A 47 6.48 8.44 -0.13
C LYS A 47 6.82 8.21 1.33
N LYS A 48 7.19 6.97 1.68
CA LYS A 48 7.55 6.58 3.06
C LYS A 48 8.76 7.36 3.61
N LYS A 49 9.48 8.05 2.73
CA LYS A 49 10.71 8.79 3.02
C LYS A 49 10.72 10.02 2.12
N ASP A 50 11.31 11.11 2.62
CA ASP A 50 11.57 12.34 1.86
C ASP A 50 12.74 12.12 0.89
N ILE A 51 12.61 11.11 0.02
CA ILE A 51 13.62 10.78 -0.97
C ILE A 51 13.38 11.72 -2.15
N PRO A 52 14.39 12.49 -2.57
CA PRO A 52 14.28 13.29 -3.77
C PRO A 52 13.91 12.37 -4.94
N LEU A 53 13.19 12.93 -5.91
CA LEU A 53 12.95 12.18 -7.15
C LEU A 53 14.32 11.84 -7.77
N PRO A 54 14.45 10.66 -8.41
CA PRO A 54 15.65 10.34 -9.17
C PRO A 54 15.96 11.45 -10.18
N ASP A 55 17.24 11.72 -10.42
CA ASP A 55 17.65 12.62 -11.50
C ASP A 55 17.41 11.94 -12.85
N PHE A 56 16.21 12.11 -13.38
CA PHE A 56 15.80 11.51 -14.64
C PHE A 56 16.69 11.96 -15.81
N GLN A 57 17.21 13.19 -15.77
CA GLN A 57 18.06 13.72 -16.82
C GLN A 57 19.43 13.02 -16.82
N TYR A 58 20.05 12.88 -15.65
CA TYR A 58 21.31 12.14 -15.50
C TYR A 58 21.20 10.71 -16.04
N TYR A 59 20.11 10.00 -15.71
CA TYR A 59 19.91 8.64 -16.24
C TYR A 59 19.67 8.64 -17.74
N TYR A 60 18.88 9.58 -18.27
CA TYR A 60 18.64 9.71 -19.70
C TYR A 60 19.96 9.93 -20.44
N ASP A 61 20.75 10.92 -20.02
CA ASP A 61 22.03 11.26 -20.63
C ASP A 61 23.00 10.07 -20.56
N ARG A 62 23.07 9.36 -19.42
CA ARG A 62 23.94 8.17 -19.29
C ARG A 62 23.56 7.03 -20.24
N ILE A 63 22.27 6.84 -20.53
CA ILE A 63 21.80 5.77 -21.42
C ILE A 63 22.01 6.17 -22.90
N HIS A 64 22.02 7.46 -23.21
CA HIS A 64 22.11 7.99 -24.58
C HIS A 64 23.48 8.58 -24.95
N ALA A 65 24.40 8.70 -23.99
CA ALA A 65 25.79 9.05 -24.22
C ALA A 65 26.54 7.82 -24.76
N ASN A 66 26.58 7.72 -26.09
CA ASN A 66 27.51 6.84 -26.81
C ASN A 66 28.92 7.43 -26.79
#